data_AF-A0A7W6Q8L0-F1
#
_entry.id   AF-A0A7W6Q8L0-F1
#
_cell.length_a   1.000
_cell.length_b   1.000
_cell.length_c   1.000
_cell.angle_alpha   90.00
_cell.angle_beta   90.00
_cell.angle_gamma   90.00
#
_symmetry.space_group_name_H-M   'P 1'
#
loop_
_entity.id
_entity.type
_entity.pdbx_description
1 polymer ?
#
loop_
_entity_poly.entity_id
_entity_poly.type
_entity_poly.pdbx_seq_one_letter_code
_entity_poly.pdbx_strand_id
1 'polypeptide(L)'
;MFNVPKYLIAFYMSLAMQTASAQTVEPGRCYNEMADVIATIDAVMSREKADISGYSKRLQQRLPKGPCDIEAIRAVARSSPHFRWHKIGKMSDMFRFSNEELVSDFWIDLNTKEIPQDSLWIRVKKTEYDYE
;
A
#
# COMPACT_ATOMS: atom_id res chain seq x y z
N MET A 1 -65.91 -8.96 -12.37
CA MET A 1 -66.35 -7.55 -12.52
C MET A 1 -65.72 -6.79 -11.36
N PHE A 2 -64.77 -5.85 -11.44
CA PHE A 2 -64.01 -5.11 -12.47
C PHE A 2 -62.59 -4.93 -11.85
N ASN A 3 -61.47 -5.20 -12.53
CA ASN A 3 -60.69 -4.30 -13.40
C ASN A 3 -60.51 -2.89 -12.77
N VAL A 4 -59.31 -2.41 -12.41
CA VAL A 4 -58.19 -1.96 -13.28
C VAL A 4 -56.94 -1.62 -12.40
N PRO A 5 -55.71 -1.64 -12.96
CA PRO A 5 -54.43 -1.75 -12.27
C PRO A 5 -53.67 -0.41 -12.10
N LYS A 6 -52.56 -0.43 -11.34
CA LYS A 6 -51.53 0.62 -11.37
C LYS A 6 -50.13 0.01 -11.45
N TYR A 7 -49.63 0.09 -12.67
CA TYR A 7 -48.27 0.04 -13.20
C TYR A 7 -47.08 0.40 -12.30
N LEU A 8 -45.93 -0.16 -12.74
CA LEU A 8 -44.55 0.31 -12.60
C LEU A 8 -43.95 0.05 -11.21
N ILE A 9 -42.83 -0.68 -11.10
CA ILE A 9 -41.47 -0.25 -11.46
C ILE A 9 -40.64 -1.55 -11.65
N ALA A 10 -40.26 -1.89 -12.87
CA ALA A 10 -39.01 -1.52 -13.55
C ALA A 10 -37.91 -2.59 -13.41
N PHE A 11 -37.66 -3.24 -14.55
CA PHE A 11 -36.32 -3.53 -15.08
C PHE A 11 -35.27 -4.07 -14.08
N TYR A 12 -35.23 -5.39 -13.96
CA TYR A 12 -33.97 -6.09 -13.64
C TYR A 12 -33.03 -5.92 -14.84
N MET A 13 -32.26 -4.83 -14.86
CA MET A 13 -31.00 -4.82 -15.62
C MET A 13 -30.00 -5.69 -14.86
N SER A 14 -29.99 -6.98 -15.20
CA SER A 14 -28.83 -7.83 -14.97
C SER A 14 -27.72 -7.39 -15.93
N LEU A 15 -27.01 -6.32 -15.59
CA LEU A 15 -25.72 -6.03 -16.19
C LEU A 15 -24.74 -7.07 -15.62
N ALA A 16 -24.61 -8.19 -16.32
CA ALA A 16 -23.44 -9.05 -16.24
C ALA A 16 -22.25 -8.26 -16.81
N MET A 17 -21.68 -7.38 -15.99
CA MET A 17 -20.39 -6.77 -16.26
C MET A 17 -19.33 -7.79 -15.86
N GLN A 18 -18.72 -8.41 -16.87
CA GLN A 18 -17.40 -8.99 -16.77
C GLN A 18 -16.44 -7.91 -16.27
N THR A 19 -16.06 -7.98 -15.01
CA THR A 19 -14.83 -7.36 -14.54
C THR A 19 -13.93 -8.47 -14.01
N ALA A 20 -12.69 -8.42 -14.45
CA ALA A 20 -11.61 -9.32 -14.12
C ALA A 20 -11.70 -9.77 -12.67
N SER A 21 -11.56 -11.09 -12.45
CA SER A 21 -11.32 -11.75 -11.16
C SER A 21 -10.81 -10.74 -10.12
N ALA A 22 -11.72 -10.15 -9.35
CA ALA A 22 -11.35 -9.42 -8.17
C ALA A 22 -10.83 -10.50 -7.24
N GLN A 23 -9.51 -10.73 -7.24
CA GLN A 23 -8.88 -11.58 -6.24
C GLN A 23 -9.33 -11.02 -4.89
N THR A 24 -10.20 -11.78 -4.23
CA THR A 24 -10.71 -11.47 -2.91
C THR A 24 -9.56 -11.72 -1.96
N VAL A 25 -8.87 -10.64 -1.59
CA VAL A 25 -7.82 -10.71 -0.58
C VAL A 25 -8.49 -10.73 0.79
N GLU A 26 -8.01 -11.61 1.67
CA GLU A 26 -8.50 -11.69 3.04
C GLU A 26 -8.25 -10.36 3.78
N PRO A 27 -9.25 -9.79 4.49
CA PRO A 27 -9.04 -8.59 5.30
C PRO A 27 -7.89 -8.76 6.29
N GLY A 28 -6.98 -7.80 6.35
CA GLY A 28 -5.79 -7.85 7.21
C GLY A 28 -4.61 -8.64 6.63
N ARG A 29 -4.72 -9.22 5.42
CA ARG A 29 -3.59 -9.93 4.78
C ARG A 29 -2.37 -9.02 4.63
N CYS A 30 -1.20 -9.56 4.91
CA CYS A 30 0.10 -8.88 4.95
C CYS A 30 0.30 -7.88 6.10
N TYR A 31 -0.66 -7.71 7.03
CA TYR A 31 -0.52 -6.77 8.15
C TYR A 31 0.76 -7.04 8.97
N ASN A 32 0.94 -8.26 9.48
CA ASN A 32 2.07 -8.61 10.33
C ASN A 32 3.42 -8.54 9.59
N GLU A 33 3.44 -9.01 8.34
CA GLU A 33 4.63 -8.99 7.48
C GLU A 33 5.08 -7.54 7.22
N MET A 34 4.13 -6.66 6.92
CA MET A 34 4.43 -5.24 6.71
C MET A 34 4.70 -4.50 8.01
N ALA A 35 4.13 -4.91 9.14
CA ALA A 35 4.47 -4.34 10.44
C ALA A 35 5.94 -4.57 10.79
N ASP A 36 6.51 -5.76 10.48
CA ASP A 36 7.95 -6.02 10.64
C ASP A 36 8.80 -5.13 9.72
N VAL A 37 8.37 -4.96 8.46
CA VAL A 37 9.05 -4.09 7.49
C VAL A 37 9.06 -2.64 7.98
N ILE A 38 7.91 -2.11 8.41
CA ILE A 38 7.79 -0.75 8.92
C ILE A 38 8.58 -0.57 10.22
N ALA A 39 8.51 -1.51 11.16
CA ALA A 39 9.32 -1.47 12.38
C ALA A 39 10.82 -1.47 12.08
N THR A 40 11.25 -2.18 11.04
CA THR A 40 12.65 -2.18 10.60
C THR A 40 13.03 -0.83 9.97
N ILE A 41 12.14 -0.20 9.20
CA ILE A 41 12.35 1.17 8.68
C ILE A 41 12.50 2.15 9.85
N ASP A 42 11.60 2.10 10.83
CA ASP A 42 11.62 2.96 12.01
C ASP A 42 12.92 2.80 12.81
N ALA A 43 13.36 1.56 13.00
CA ALA A 43 14.61 1.26 13.70
C ALA A 43 15.85 1.78 12.96
N VAL A 44 15.82 1.88 11.62
CA VAL A 44 16.91 2.49 10.86
C VAL A 44 16.85 4.02 10.95
N MET A 45 15.65 4.59 10.85
CA MET A 45 15.43 6.04 10.92
C MET A 45 15.62 6.61 12.33
N SER A 46 15.62 5.78 13.37
CA SER A 46 15.91 6.21 14.74
C SER A 46 17.41 6.25 15.08
N ARG A 47 18.29 5.84 14.16
CA ARG A 47 19.75 5.83 14.42
C ARG A 47 20.38 7.19 14.16
N GLU A 48 21.30 7.57 15.03
CA GLU A 48 22.04 8.85 14.99
C GLU A 48 23.10 8.91 13.86
N LYS A 49 23.52 7.76 13.31
CA LYS A 49 24.38 7.67 12.12
C LYS A 49 23.92 6.52 11.22
N ALA A 50 23.52 6.86 10.01
CA ALA A 50 22.92 5.91 9.10
C ALA A 50 23.94 5.25 8.15
N ASP A 51 24.50 4.10 8.54
CA ASP A 51 25.01 3.14 7.55
C ASP A 51 23.82 2.38 6.95
N ILE A 52 23.40 2.79 5.76
CA ILE A 52 22.29 2.18 5.03
C ILE A 52 22.74 1.10 4.03
N SER A 53 24.02 0.70 4.04
CA SER A 53 24.56 -0.26 3.08
C SER A 53 23.81 -1.60 3.13
N GLY A 54 23.25 -1.98 1.98
CA GLY A 54 22.47 -3.21 1.81
C GLY A 54 21.12 -3.24 2.53
N TYR A 55 20.67 -2.16 3.18
CA TYR A 55 19.39 -2.14 3.89
C TYR A 55 18.20 -2.31 2.96
N SER A 56 18.17 -1.61 1.81
CA SER A 56 17.10 -1.78 0.81
C SER A 56 16.97 -3.25 0.42
N LYS A 57 18.08 -3.90 0.03
CA LYS A 57 18.06 -5.33 -0.36
C LYS A 57 17.52 -6.24 0.75
N ARG A 58 17.88 -5.99 2.02
CA ARG A 58 17.36 -6.76 3.16
C ARG A 58 15.86 -6.54 3.37
N LEU A 59 15.39 -5.30 3.27
CA LEU A 59 13.96 -4.96 3.42
C LEU A 59 13.14 -5.53 2.26
N GLN A 60 13.64 -5.44 1.03
CA GLN A 60 13.02 -6.02 -0.16
C GLN A 60 12.82 -7.54 -0.04
N GLN A 61 13.74 -8.27 0.60
CA GLN A 61 13.61 -9.71 0.86
C GLN A 61 12.54 -10.07 1.89
N ARG A 62 12.13 -9.10 2.73
CA ARG A 62 11.11 -9.27 3.76
C ARG A 62 9.72 -8.84 3.31
N LEU A 63 9.61 -8.22 2.14
CA LEU A 63 8.32 -7.84 1.59
C LEU A 63 7.41 -9.07 1.45
N PRO A 64 6.12 -8.92 1.77
CA PRO A 64 5.16 -9.99 1.63
C PRO A 64 5.07 -10.44 0.17
N LYS A 65 4.79 -11.72 -0.05
CA LYS A 65 4.57 -12.29 -1.38
C LYS A 65 3.08 -12.46 -1.64
N GLY A 66 2.68 -12.13 -2.86
CA GLY A 66 1.30 -12.24 -3.33
C GLY A 66 0.42 -11.05 -2.93
N PRO A 67 -0.89 -11.14 -3.26
CA PRO A 67 -1.84 -10.05 -3.02
C PRO A 67 -2.03 -9.72 -1.53
N CYS A 68 -2.05 -8.44 -1.21
CA CYS A 68 -2.19 -7.88 0.13
C CYS A 68 -3.47 -7.04 0.28
N ASP A 69 -3.94 -6.90 1.51
CA ASP A 69 -5.03 -5.98 1.81
C ASP A 69 -4.48 -4.55 1.85
N ILE A 70 -4.85 -3.75 0.86
CA ILE A 70 -4.39 -2.36 0.70
C ILE A 70 -4.71 -1.52 1.95
N GLU A 71 -5.87 -1.74 2.59
CA GLU A 71 -6.23 -0.97 3.80
C GLU A 71 -5.36 -1.36 5.00
N ALA A 72 -5.01 -2.66 5.12
CA ALA A 72 -4.05 -3.11 6.12
C ALA A 72 -2.67 -2.47 5.89
N ILE A 73 -2.21 -2.40 4.64
CA ILE A 73 -0.93 -1.74 4.29
C ILE A 73 -0.98 -0.25 4.64
N ARG A 74 -2.06 0.45 4.28
CA ARG A 74 -2.26 1.87 4.63
C ARG A 74 -2.22 2.09 6.13
N ALA A 75 -2.91 1.26 6.89
CA ALA A 75 -2.98 1.36 8.35
C ALA A 75 -1.59 1.19 8.98
N VAL A 76 -0.84 0.16 8.58
CA VAL A 76 0.51 -0.12 9.10
C VAL A 76 1.51 0.96 8.67
N ALA A 77 1.47 1.41 7.42
CA ALA A 77 2.36 2.49 6.97
C ALA A 77 2.13 3.76 7.80
N ARG A 78 0.87 4.12 8.08
CA ARG A 78 0.50 5.31 8.85
C ARG A 78 0.81 5.23 10.34
N SER A 79 1.10 4.04 10.89
CA SER A 79 1.47 3.91 12.31
C SER A 79 2.93 4.29 12.58
N SER A 80 3.78 4.41 11.56
CA SER A 80 5.16 4.84 11.72
C SER A 80 5.24 6.33 12.11
N PRO A 81 6.09 6.71 13.10
CA PRO A 81 6.36 8.11 13.42
C PRO A 81 7.12 8.84 12.29
N HIS A 82 7.73 8.08 11.39
CA HIS A 82 8.46 8.61 10.24
C HIS A 82 7.58 8.70 8.99
N PHE A 83 6.34 8.21 9.01
CA PHE A 83 5.41 8.39 7.89
C PHE A 83 5.23 9.88 7.57
N ARG A 84 5.21 10.21 6.28
CA ARG A 84 5.01 11.59 5.80
C ARG A 84 3.78 11.72 4.93
N TRP A 85 3.71 10.92 3.88
CA TRP A 85 2.57 10.93 2.99
C TRP A 85 2.43 9.61 2.25
N HIS A 86 1.26 9.46 1.65
CA HIS A 86 1.04 8.46 0.61
C HIS A 86 0.32 9.10 -0.57
N LYS A 87 0.56 8.56 -1.77
CA LYS A 87 -0.02 9.05 -3.02
C LYS A 87 -0.69 7.90 -3.75
N ILE A 88 -2.00 8.02 -3.91
CA ILE A 88 -2.79 7.12 -4.73
C ILE A 88 -2.70 7.58 -6.18
N GLY A 89 -1.94 6.86 -6.98
CA GLY A 89 -1.88 7.00 -8.43
C GLY A 89 -2.95 6.18 -9.14
N LYS A 90 -2.88 6.13 -10.48
CA LYS A 90 -3.80 5.32 -11.29
C LYS A 90 -3.63 3.82 -11.10
N MET A 91 -2.38 3.37 -10.87
CA MET A 91 -2.01 1.95 -10.83
C MET A 91 -1.28 1.57 -9.54
N SER A 92 -0.95 2.53 -8.69
CA SER A 92 -0.18 2.26 -7.48
C SER A 92 -0.57 3.17 -6.33
N ASP A 93 -0.37 2.71 -5.11
CA ASP A 93 -0.41 3.52 -3.90
C ASP A 93 1.00 3.53 -3.30
N MET A 94 1.59 4.71 -3.21
CA MET A 94 2.99 4.91 -2.84
C MET A 94 3.06 5.50 -1.44
N PHE A 95 3.95 4.98 -0.59
CA PHE A 95 4.11 5.37 0.80
C PHE A 95 5.51 5.93 1.02
N ARG A 96 5.62 7.04 1.76
CA ARG A 96 6.90 7.66 2.09
C ARG A 96 7.10 7.83 3.60
N PHE A 97 8.33 7.55 4.01
CA PHE A 97 8.86 7.69 5.36
C PHE A 97 10.11 8.58 5.32
N SER A 98 10.31 9.42 6.33
CA SER A 98 11.38 10.42 6.31
C SER A 98 11.76 10.87 7.73
N ASN A 99 13.06 10.99 8.01
CA ASN A 99 13.61 11.68 9.19
C ASN A 99 14.54 12.83 8.73
N GLU A 100 15.48 13.32 9.53
CA GLU A 100 16.39 14.39 9.10
C GLU A 100 17.40 13.96 8.02
N GLU A 101 17.80 12.69 7.98
CA GLU A 101 18.90 12.20 7.12
C GLU A 101 18.44 11.25 6.00
N LEU A 102 17.33 10.55 6.19
CA LEU A 102 16.91 9.39 5.43
C LEU A 102 15.50 9.55 4.87
N VAL A 103 15.30 8.88 3.73
CA VAL A 103 14.00 8.62 3.14
C VAL A 103 13.87 7.15 2.87
N SER A 104 12.67 6.62 3.11
CA SER A 104 12.25 5.36 2.55
C SER A 104 10.95 5.52 1.79
N ASP A 105 10.82 4.81 0.68
CA ASP A 105 9.57 4.66 -0.04
C ASP A 105 9.34 3.22 -0.44
N PHE A 106 8.06 2.87 -0.57
CA PHE A 106 7.61 1.66 -1.28
C PHE A 106 6.26 1.93 -1.93
N TRP A 107 5.83 1.05 -2.83
CA TRP A 107 4.53 1.15 -3.48
C TRP A 107 3.85 -0.21 -3.61
N ILE A 108 2.53 -0.21 -3.58
CA ILE A 108 1.68 -1.38 -3.87
C ILE A 108 1.02 -1.18 -5.22
N ASP A 109 1.03 -2.20 -6.08
CA ASP A 109 0.29 -2.20 -7.34
C ASP A 109 -1.21 -2.36 -7.03
N LEU A 110 -2.06 -1.46 -7.50
CA LEU A 110 -3.50 -1.49 -7.21
C LEU A 110 -4.27 -2.50 -8.06
N ASN A 111 -3.71 -2.96 -9.18
CA ASN A 111 -4.32 -3.97 -10.04
C ASN A 111 -4.07 -5.37 -9.50
N THR A 112 -2.81 -5.68 -9.14
CA THR A 112 -2.43 -6.99 -8.61
C THR A 112 -2.56 -7.07 -7.09
N LYS A 113 -2.63 -5.92 -6.41
CA LYS A 113 -2.58 -5.79 -4.95
C LYS A 113 -1.28 -6.32 -4.35
N GLU A 114 -0.23 -6.45 -5.14
CA GLU A 114 1.06 -6.95 -4.70
C GLU A 114 2.01 -5.79 -4.42
N ILE A 115 2.94 -5.99 -3.48
CA ILE A 115 4.06 -5.08 -3.26
C ILE A 115 5.25 -5.62 -4.07
N PRO A 116 5.64 -4.97 -5.18
CA PRO A 116 6.76 -5.44 -5.98
C PRO A 116 8.03 -5.47 -5.14
N GLN A 117 8.85 -6.49 -5.36
CA GLN A 117 10.04 -6.69 -4.54
C GLN A 117 11.03 -5.51 -4.64
N ASP A 118 11.13 -4.88 -5.80
CA ASP A 118 11.98 -3.72 -6.07
C ASP A 118 11.31 -2.38 -5.72
N SER A 119 10.10 -2.40 -5.14
CA SER A 119 9.38 -1.17 -4.80
C SER A 119 9.99 -0.45 -3.61
N LEU A 120 10.64 -1.17 -2.69
CA LEU A 120 11.10 -0.61 -1.42
C LEU A 120 12.56 -0.14 -1.48
N TRP A 121 12.79 1.12 -1.15
CA TRP A 121 14.12 1.72 -1.05
C TRP A 121 14.27 2.49 0.26
N ILE A 122 15.50 2.50 0.80
CA ILE A 122 15.93 3.45 1.82
C ILE A 122 17.22 4.13 1.34
N ARG A 123 17.29 5.46 1.45
CA ARG A 123 18.38 6.29 0.93
C ARG A 123 18.64 7.51 1.79
N VAL A 124 19.86 8.04 1.72
CA VAL A 124 20.21 9.35 2.29
C VAL A 124 19.51 10.44 1.47
N LYS A 125 18.97 11.45 2.15
CA LYS A 125 18.37 12.64 1.56
C LYS A 125 19.38 13.42 0.74
N LYS A 126 18.98 13.85 -0.46
CA LYS A 126 19.85 14.63 -1.36
C LYS A 126 19.19 15.89 -1.90
N THR A 127 17.88 15.88 -2.07
CA THR A 127 17.12 16.97 -2.73
C THR A 127 15.87 17.33 -1.94
N GLU A 128 15.29 18.50 -2.16
CA GLU A 128 14.01 18.92 -1.53
C GLU A 128 12.89 17.88 -1.70
N TYR A 129 12.84 17.23 -2.87
CA TYR A 129 11.91 16.14 -3.12
C TYR A 129 12.10 14.93 -2.18
N ASP A 130 13.28 14.73 -1.60
CA ASP A 130 13.52 13.72 -0.56
C ASP A 130 13.08 14.23 0.84
N TYR A 131 12.83 15.52 1.05
CA TYR A 131 12.32 16.03 2.33
C TYR A 131 10.80 16.06 2.39
N GLU A 132 10.16 16.26 1.23
CA GLU A 132 8.71 16.23 1.05
C GLU A 132 8.14 14.83 1.18
#